data_AF-A0A1I6TA28-F1
#
_entry.id   AF-A0A1I6TA28-F1
#
_cell.length_a   1.000
_cell.length_b   1.000
_cell.length_c   1.000
_cell.angle_alpha   90.00
_cell.angle_beta   90.00
_cell.angle_gamma   90.00
#
_symmetry.space_group_name_H-M   'P 1'
#
loop_
_entity.id
_entity.type
_entity.pdbx_description
1 polymer ?
#
loop_
_entity_poly.entity_id
_entity_poly.type
_entity_poly.pdbx_seq_one_letter_code
_entity_poly.pdbx_strand_id
1 'polypeptide(L)'
;MDECLFQFLEENYPEDDDASSVWMYITLLVKYEGYEIRDLVSAYHEFVETKKCGTQGVEYISNWSGTMKGGIGIDKETCNEALLLSHWKKVMDEYSEKYGEE
;
A
#
# COMPACT_ATOMS: atom_id res chain seq x y z
N MET A 1 15.06 7.26 1.33
CA MET A 1 14.03 6.70 2.21
C MET A 1 13.46 7.87 2.99
N ASP A 2 12.17 8.12 2.85
CA ASP A 2 11.46 9.10 3.66
C ASP A 2 11.11 8.45 5.01
N GLU A 3 11.95 8.72 6.04
CA GLU A 3 11.79 8.14 7.37
C GLU A 3 10.48 8.57 8.04
N CYS A 4 10.00 9.78 7.76
CA CYS A 4 8.74 10.30 8.27
C CYS A 4 7.56 9.51 7.70
N LEU A 5 7.55 9.31 6.38
CA LEU A 5 6.53 8.49 5.72
C LEU A 5 6.57 7.05 6.20
N PHE A 6 7.77 6.44 6.27
CA PHE A 6 7.91 5.06 6.73
C PHE A 6 7.35 4.88 8.14
N GLN A 7 7.76 5.72 9.09
CA GLN A 7 7.26 5.68 10.46
C GLN A 7 5.74 5.90 10.52
N PHE A 8 5.21 6.84 9.74
CA PHE A 8 3.78 7.09 9.68
C PHE A 8 2.97 5.87 9.21
N LEU A 9 3.47 5.15 8.20
CA LEU A 9 2.81 3.92 7.72
C LEU A 9 2.87 2.78 8.74
N GLU A 10 3.93 2.72 9.55
CA GLU A 10 4.03 1.76 10.67
C GLU A 10 3.05 2.10 11.81
N GLU A 11 2.91 3.38 12.14
CA GLU A 11 1.96 3.84 13.18
C GLU A 11 0.49 3.69 12.76
N ASN A 12 0.21 3.72 11.45
CA ASN A 12 -1.13 3.57 10.90
C ASN A 12 -1.32 2.19 10.24
N TYR A 13 -0.84 1.14 10.89
CA TYR A 13 -1.06 -0.24 10.45
C TYR A 13 -2.56 -0.62 10.50
N PRO A 14 -3.08 -1.44 9.57
CA PRO A 14 -4.44 -1.96 9.66
C PRO A 14 -4.61 -2.82 10.91
N GLU A 15 -5.72 -2.64 11.63
CA GLU A 15 -6.11 -3.50 12.76
C GLU A 15 -6.63 -4.87 12.31
N ASP A 16 -7.05 -4.97 11.04
CA ASP A 16 -7.56 -6.19 10.44
C ASP A 16 -6.39 -7.09 9.97
N ASP A 17 -6.35 -8.34 10.45
CA ASP A 17 -5.27 -9.29 10.16
C ASP A 17 -5.09 -9.56 8.65
N ASP A 18 -6.18 -9.53 7.90
CA ASP A 18 -6.17 -9.80 6.45
C ASP A 18 -5.49 -8.63 5.71
N ALA A 19 -5.90 -7.39 6.00
CA ALA A 19 -5.26 -6.21 5.43
C ALA A 19 -3.83 -5.98 5.95
N SER A 20 -3.53 -6.31 7.22
CA SER A 20 -2.24 -6.05 7.86
C SER A 20 -1.11 -6.89 7.25
N SER A 21 -1.40 -8.14 6.88
CA SER A 21 -0.47 -9.06 6.20
C SER A 21 0.03 -8.46 4.87
N VAL A 22 -0.89 -7.89 4.09
CA VAL A 22 -0.59 -7.27 2.79
C VAL A 22 -0.03 -5.84 2.92
N TRP A 23 -0.40 -5.12 3.97
CA TRP A 23 0.09 -3.76 4.25
C TRP A 23 1.59 -3.70 4.50
N MET A 24 2.19 -4.75 5.07
CA MET A 24 3.63 -4.85 5.25
C MET A 24 4.40 -4.55 3.96
N TYR A 25 3.88 -5.01 2.83
CA TYR A 25 4.55 -4.81 1.55
C TYR A 25 4.49 -3.34 1.08
N ILE A 26 3.54 -2.54 1.56
CA ILE A 26 3.45 -1.11 1.25
C ILE A 26 4.56 -0.36 1.99
N THR A 27 4.83 -0.75 3.24
CA THR A 27 5.97 -0.18 3.99
C THR A 27 7.31 -0.58 3.38
N LEU A 28 7.40 -1.78 2.77
CA LEU A 28 8.59 -2.23 2.04
C LEU A 28 8.85 -1.43 0.76
N LEU A 29 7.81 -0.99 0.04
CA LEU A 29 7.97 -0.06 -1.10
C LEU A 29 8.67 1.24 -0.68
N VAL A 30 8.29 1.82 0.47
CA VAL A 30 8.93 3.03 0.99
C VAL A 30 10.35 2.75 1.47
N LYS A 31 10.54 1.66 2.21
CA LYS A 31 11.82 1.32 2.83
C LYS A 31 12.90 0.92 1.83
N TYR A 32 12.57 0.06 0.87
CA TYR A 32 13.56 -0.56 -0.03
C TYR A 32 13.50 -0.03 -1.45
N GLU A 33 12.31 0.29 -1.95
CA GLU A 33 12.13 0.81 -3.33
C GLU A 33 12.14 2.35 -3.38
N GLY A 34 12.17 3.01 -2.21
CA GLY A 34 12.32 4.45 -2.10
C GLY A 34 11.07 5.24 -2.47
N TYR A 35 9.88 4.61 -2.41
CA TYR A 35 8.61 5.29 -2.68
C TYR A 35 8.41 6.49 -1.76
N GLU A 36 8.00 7.60 -2.36
CA GLU A 36 7.46 8.75 -1.65
C GLU A 36 5.92 8.66 -1.59
N ILE A 37 5.29 9.57 -0.85
CA ILE A 37 3.82 9.59 -0.74
C ILE A 37 3.15 9.72 -2.12
N ARG A 38 3.76 10.47 -3.04
CA ARG A 38 3.25 10.64 -4.42
C ARG A 38 3.26 9.31 -5.19
N ASP A 39 4.28 8.49 -5.00
CA ASP A 39 4.36 7.16 -5.64
C ASP A 39 3.31 6.21 -5.06
N LEU A 40 3.07 6.26 -3.74
CA LEU A 40 2.02 5.48 -3.09
C LEU A 40 0.61 5.88 -3.58
N VAL A 41 0.36 7.19 -3.72
CA VAL A 41 -0.89 7.71 -4.28
C VAL A 41 -1.04 7.28 -5.74
N SER A 42 0.01 7.39 -6.54
CA SER A 42 0.00 6.93 -7.93
C SER A 42 -0.25 5.43 -8.03
N ALA A 43 0.40 4.62 -7.20
CA ALA A 43 0.22 3.17 -7.17
C ALA A 43 -1.20 2.77 -6.73
N TYR A 44 -1.80 3.51 -5.79
CA TYR A 44 -3.20 3.33 -5.42
C TYR A 44 -4.14 3.57 -6.62
N HIS A 45 -3.96 4.69 -7.33
CA HIS A 45 -4.77 5.01 -8.50
C HIS A 45 -4.57 4.00 -9.64
N GLU A 46 -3.32 3.61 -9.92
CA GLU A 46 -2.98 2.58 -10.89
C GLU A 46 -3.65 1.25 -10.54
N PHE A 47 -3.62 0.84 -9.26
CA PHE A 47 -4.28 -0.38 -8.82
C PHE A 47 -5.80 -0.30 -8.99
N VAL A 48 -6.43 0.82 -8.64
CA VAL A 48 -7.88 0.99 -8.79
C VAL A 48 -8.30 0.86 -10.25
N GLU A 49 -7.51 1.42 -11.18
CA GLU A 49 -7.79 1.41 -12.62
C GLU A 49 -7.46 0.07 -13.29
N THR A 50 -6.27 -0.47 -13.03
CA THR A 50 -5.72 -1.61 -13.79
C THR A 50 -5.80 -2.94 -13.03
N LYS A 51 -6.16 -2.89 -11.74
CA LYS A 51 -6.15 -4.03 -10.81
C LYS A 51 -4.77 -4.63 -10.58
N LYS A 52 -3.72 -3.84 -10.86
CA LYS A 52 -2.32 -4.19 -10.66
C LYS A 52 -1.52 -2.93 -10.31
N CYS A 53 -0.54 -3.04 -9.41
CA CYS A 53 0.47 -2.00 -9.20
C CYS A 53 1.73 -2.55 -8.52
N GLY A 54 2.74 -1.69 -8.33
CA GLY A 54 3.95 -1.98 -7.58
C GLY A 54 5.22 -1.93 -8.44
N THR A 55 6.27 -2.62 -8.00
CA THR A 55 7.56 -2.71 -8.67
C THR A 55 7.90 -4.16 -9.03
N GLN A 56 9.11 -4.39 -9.56
CA GLN A 56 9.62 -5.76 -9.73
C GLN A 56 9.85 -6.47 -8.39
N GLY A 57 10.09 -5.71 -7.31
CA GLY A 57 10.28 -6.25 -5.97
C GLY A 57 8.96 -6.61 -5.31
N VAL A 58 8.03 -5.66 -5.24
CA VAL A 58 6.72 -5.81 -4.58
C VAL A 58 5.61 -5.62 -5.60
N GLU A 59 4.73 -6.61 -5.76
CA GLU A 59 3.58 -6.51 -6.66
C GLU A 59 2.26 -6.67 -5.92
N TYR A 60 1.26 -5.92 -6.37
CA TYR A 60 -0.15 -6.06 -5.99
C TYR A 60 -0.98 -6.43 -7.21
N ILE A 61 -1.82 -7.45 -7.09
CA ILE A 61 -2.67 -7.94 -8.19
C ILE A 61 -4.03 -8.37 -7.64
N SER A 62 -5.11 -7.83 -8.18
CA SER A 62 -6.48 -8.28 -7.87
C SER A 62 -6.91 -9.41 -8.79
N ASN A 63 -7.73 -10.31 -8.26
CA ASN A 63 -8.37 -11.39 -9.02
C ASN A 63 -9.78 -11.02 -9.53
N TRP A 64 -10.16 -9.74 -9.48
CA TRP A 64 -11.47 -9.22 -9.87
C TRP A 64 -12.66 -9.86 -9.13
N SER A 65 -12.39 -10.62 -8.07
CA SER A 65 -13.38 -11.34 -7.26
C SER A 65 -13.52 -10.74 -5.85
N GLY A 66 -12.98 -9.54 -5.62
CA GLY A 66 -13.00 -8.84 -4.33
C GLY A 66 -11.82 -9.19 -3.40
N THR A 67 -10.85 -9.95 -3.88
CA THR A 67 -9.59 -10.23 -3.17
C THR A 67 -8.41 -9.84 -4.01
N MET A 68 -7.32 -9.48 -3.35
CA MET A 68 -6.06 -9.11 -3.99
C MET A 68 -4.90 -9.82 -3.32
N LYS A 69 -3.80 -9.92 -4.07
CA LYS A 69 -2.55 -10.46 -3.58
C LYS A 69 -1.49 -9.38 -3.54
N GLY A 70 -0.72 -9.31 -2.46
CA GLY A 70 0.44 -8.44 -2.34
C GLY A 70 1.64 -9.23 -1.86
N GLY A 71 2.82 -8.97 -2.41
CA GLY A 71 4.05 -9.58 -1.91
C GLY A 71 5.21 -9.59 -2.91
N ILE A 72 6.26 -10.34 -2.56
CA ILE A 72 7.54 -10.39 -3.26
C ILE A 72 7.67 -11.73 -4.00
N GLY A 73 7.78 -11.68 -5.33
CA GLY A 73 8.00 -12.88 -6.14
C GLY A 73 6.90 -13.94 -5.93
N ILE A 74 7.27 -15.12 -5.41
CA ILE A 74 6.33 -16.21 -5.11
C ILE A 74 5.65 -16.07 -3.74
N ASP A 75 6.20 -15.25 -2.86
CA ASP A 75 5.70 -15.02 -1.50
C ASP A 75 4.69 -13.88 -1.56
N LYS A 76 3.43 -14.24 -1.80
CA LYS A 76 2.32 -13.29 -1.91
C LYS A 76 1.20 -13.71 -0.97
N GLU A 77 0.80 -12.78 -0.12
CA GLU A 77 -0.35 -12.94 0.76
C GLU A 77 -1.62 -12.48 0.05
N THR A 78 -2.77 -12.98 0.47
CA THR A 78 -4.07 -12.63 -0.10
C THR A 78 -4.87 -11.90 0.94
N CYS A 79 -5.49 -10.79 0.57
CA CYS A 79 -6.41 -10.05 1.43
C CYS A 79 -7.68 -9.63 0.69
N ASN A 80 -8.66 -9.18 1.45
CA ASN A 80 -9.82 -8.47 0.96
C ASN A 80 -9.39 -7.13 0.35
N GLU A 81 -9.71 -6.96 -0.94
CA GLU A 81 -9.32 -5.76 -1.69
C GLU A 81 -9.95 -4.49 -1.11
N ALA A 82 -11.21 -4.56 -0.71
CA ALA A 82 -11.93 -3.39 -0.21
C ALA A 82 -11.37 -2.91 1.14
N LEU A 83 -10.97 -3.83 2.02
CA LEU A 83 -10.36 -3.49 3.31
C LEU A 83 -9.02 -2.78 3.11
N LEU A 84 -8.13 -3.36 2.29
CA LEU A 84 -6.83 -2.75 2.04
C LEU A 84 -6.97 -1.39 1.34
N LEU A 85 -7.78 -1.28 0.29
CA LEU A 85 -7.94 -0.02 -0.45
C LEU A 85 -8.59 1.08 0.40
N SER A 86 -9.56 0.74 1.25
CA SER A 86 -10.16 1.70 2.16
C SER A 86 -9.14 2.21 3.18
N HIS A 87 -8.32 1.31 3.72
CA HIS A 87 -7.27 1.69 4.66
C HIS A 87 -6.17 2.51 3.99
N TRP A 88 -5.68 2.07 2.83
CA TRP A 88 -4.67 2.78 2.06
C TRP A 88 -5.11 4.21 1.75
N LYS A 89 -6.32 4.39 1.22
CA LYS A 89 -6.86 5.73 0.95
C LYS A 89 -6.87 6.59 2.21
N LYS A 90 -7.40 6.05 3.33
CA LYS A 90 -7.47 6.77 4.60
C LYS A 90 -6.09 7.25 5.05
N VAL A 91 -5.09 6.37 5.04
CA VAL A 91 -3.72 6.70 5.49
C VAL A 91 -3.08 7.76 4.61
N MET A 92 -3.25 7.70 3.29
CA MET A 92 -2.72 8.73 2.39
C MET A 92 -3.40 10.09 2.59
N ASP A 93 -4.72 10.10 2.78
CA ASP A 93 -5.50 11.31 3.06
C ASP A 93 -5.04 11.92 4.41
N GLU A 94 -4.83 11.10 5.46
CA GLU A 94 -4.34 11.54 6.77
C GLU A 94 -2.88 12.05 6.72
N TYR A 95 -2.01 11.43 5.94
CA TYR A 95 -0.64 11.92 5.75
C TYR A 95 -0.65 13.27 5.04
N SER A 96 -1.46 13.41 3.98
CA SER A 96 -1.59 14.65 3.21
C SER A 96 -2.20 15.77 4.06
N GLU A 97 -3.10 15.48 4.99
CA GLU A 97 -3.64 16.49 5.91
C GLU A 97 -2.62 16.94 6.96
N LYS A 98 -1.82 16.00 7.51
CA LYS A 98 -0.84 16.31 8.57
C LYS A 98 0.44 16.95 8.04
N TYR A 99 0.87 16.55 6.84
CA TYR A 99 2.18 16.89 6.28
C TYR A 99 2.09 17.54 4.90
N GLY A 100 0.88 17.78 4.38
CA GLY A 100 0.67 18.37 3.07
C GLY A 100 1.34 19.72 2.93
N GLU A 101 2.48 19.71 2.26
CA GLU A 101 3.01 20.81 1.46
C GLU A 101 2.06 21.06 0.27
N GLU A 102 1.63 22.32 0.11
CA GLU A 102 1.01 22.85 -1.12
C GLU A 102 1.93 22.73 -2.34
#